data_AF-X1HHR0-F1
#
_entry.id   AF-X1HHR0-F1
#
_cell.length_a   1.000
_cell.length_b   1.000
_cell.length_c   1.000
_cell.angle_alpha   90.00
_cell.angle_beta   90.00
_cell.angle_gamma   90.00
#
_symmetry.space_group_name_H-M   'P 1'
#
loop_
_entity.id
_entity.type
_entity.pdbx_description
1 polymer ?
#
loop_
_entity_poly.entity_id
_entity_poly.type
_entity_poly.pdbx_seq_one_letter_code
_entity_poly.pdbx_strand_id
1 'polypeptide(L)'
;MALWFSEMQRNLERMKRAQEEISYGKISGAVGTFAHIDIHVEEYVCAKLSLKPAKISNQIIQRDRHAYYLSVLAVIASSLEKFATEIRGMQRTEIYEVEEKFAKGQKGSSAMPHKRNPIACENICGLSRVVRANSVTALENVNLWQERDISHSSAERIILPDSNILIDYMLQRFRNLISNLNVYPERMKENLNKTKGL
;
A
#
# COMPACT_ATOMS: atom_id res chain seq x y z
N MET A 1 1.52 -15.98 12.45
CA MET A 1 2.43 -15.71 11.31
C MET A 1 1.92 -16.31 9.98
N ALA A 2 1.58 -17.61 9.90
CA ALA A 2 1.16 -18.24 8.62
C ALA A 2 -0.05 -17.58 7.94
N LEU A 3 -1.04 -17.13 8.72
CA LEU A 3 -2.20 -16.38 8.20
C LEU A 3 -1.78 -15.11 7.46
N TRP A 4 -0.83 -14.36 8.01
CA TRP A 4 -0.33 -13.11 7.41
C TRP A 4 0.49 -13.39 6.15
N PHE A 5 1.29 -14.44 6.16
CA PHE A 5 2.04 -14.88 4.98
C PHE A 5 1.09 -15.20 3.81
N SER A 6 0.06 -16.02 4.05
CA SER A 6 -0.95 -16.35 3.03
C SER A 6 -1.68 -15.10 2.52
N GLU A 7 -1.96 -14.13 3.40
CA GLU A 7 -2.53 -12.85 2.99
C GLU A 7 -1.61 -12.01 2.11
N MET A 8 -0.31 -11.97 2.43
CA MET A 8 0.67 -11.27 1.62
C MET A 8 0.90 -11.95 0.26
N GLN A 9 0.73 -13.27 0.15
CA GLN A 9 0.73 -13.96 -1.15
C GLN A 9 -0.44 -13.50 -2.03
N ARG A 10 -1.66 -13.41 -1.47
CA ARG A 10 -2.81 -12.85 -2.21
C ARG A 10 -2.58 -11.40 -2.63
N ASN A 11 -1.94 -10.61 -1.76
CA ASN A 11 -1.58 -9.22 -2.08
C ASN A 11 -0.53 -9.12 -3.18
N LEU A 12 0.45 -10.03 -3.23
CA LEU A 12 1.42 -10.09 -4.31
C LEU A 12 0.75 -10.40 -5.66
N GLU A 13 -0.19 -11.35 -5.70
CA GLU A 13 -0.96 -11.64 -6.91
C GLU A 13 -1.80 -10.45 -7.38
N ARG A 14 -2.46 -9.75 -6.44
CA ARG A 14 -3.19 -8.50 -6.74
C ARG A 14 -2.25 -7.44 -7.31
N MET A 15 -1.07 -7.28 -6.73
CA MET A 15 -0.08 -6.29 -7.19
C MET A 15 0.43 -6.61 -8.60
N LYS A 16 0.69 -7.88 -8.90
CA LYS A 16 1.06 -8.32 -10.26
C LYS A 16 -0.03 -7.98 -11.28
N ARG A 17 -1.30 -8.25 -10.95
CA ARG A 17 -2.43 -7.84 -11.81
C ARG A 17 -2.55 -6.32 -11.93
N ALA A 18 -2.38 -5.57 -10.84
CA ALA A 18 -2.41 -4.12 -10.87
C ALA A 18 -1.29 -3.53 -11.74
N GLN A 19 -0.09 -4.13 -11.70
CA GLN A 19 1.01 -3.77 -12.59
C GLN A 19 0.62 -3.99 -14.05
N GLU A 20 0.02 -5.15 -14.39
CA GLU A 20 -0.44 -5.42 -15.75
C GLU A 20 -1.52 -4.44 -16.22
N GLU A 21 -2.46 -4.08 -15.34
CA GLU A 21 -3.55 -3.14 -15.67
C GLU A 21 -3.08 -1.70 -15.89
N ILE A 22 -2.04 -1.26 -15.17
CA ILE A 22 -1.52 0.11 -15.30
C ILE A 22 -0.42 0.25 -16.37
N SER A 23 0.15 -0.86 -16.86
CA SER A 23 1.27 -0.86 -17.82
C SER A 23 0.82 -0.66 -19.27
N TYR A 24 0.06 0.42 -19.51
CA TYR A 24 -0.41 0.81 -20.84
C TYR A 24 0.05 2.23 -21.21
N GLY A 25 0.51 2.40 -22.45
CA GLY A 25 0.83 3.69 -23.05
C GLY A 25 -0.22 4.11 -24.08
N LYS A 26 -0.25 5.41 -24.42
CA LYS A 26 -1.05 5.88 -25.55
C LYS A 26 -0.39 7.00 -26.33
N ILE A 27 -0.44 6.90 -27.67
CA ILE A 27 0.03 7.90 -28.65
C ILE A 27 -0.97 7.94 -29.82
N SER A 28 -2.25 8.11 -29.48
CA SER A 28 -3.39 8.05 -30.40
C SER A 28 -3.94 9.41 -30.85
N GLY A 29 -3.23 10.49 -30.52
CA GLY A 29 -3.58 11.87 -30.90
C GLY A 29 -4.61 12.55 -29.98
N ALA A 30 -5.22 13.62 -30.50
CA ALA A 30 -6.02 14.58 -29.74
C ALA A 30 -7.32 14.01 -29.18
N VAL A 31 -7.95 13.04 -29.84
CA VAL A 31 -9.19 12.40 -29.39
C VAL A 31 -9.13 10.87 -29.47
N GLY A 32 -7.95 10.31 -29.71
CA GLY A 32 -7.74 8.86 -29.73
C GLY A 32 -8.03 8.15 -31.06
N THR A 33 -8.14 8.90 -32.15
CA THR A 33 -8.56 8.39 -33.47
C THR A 33 -7.41 8.10 -34.43
N PHE A 34 -6.15 8.36 -34.06
CA PHE A 34 -4.98 8.23 -34.95
C PHE A 34 -5.05 9.11 -36.22
N ALA A 35 -5.91 10.13 -36.26
CA ALA A 35 -6.15 10.95 -37.45
C ALA A 35 -4.90 11.66 -38.02
N HIS A 36 -3.92 11.95 -37.17
CA HIS A 36 -2.70 12.66 -37.53
C HIS A 36 -1.42 11.93 -37.10
N ILE A 37 -1.53 10.70 -36.62
CA ILE A 37 -0.40 9.92 -36.12
C ILE A 37 -0.60 8.45 -36.46
N ASP A 38 0.40 7.85 -37.10
CA ASP A 38 0.38 6.45 -37.46
C ASP A 38 0.39 5.57 -36.20
N ILE A 39 -0.41 4.51 -36.21
CA ILE A 39 -0.51 3.55 -35.09
C ILE A 39 0.84 2.92 -34.74
N HIS A 40 1.73 2.77 -35.73
CA HIS A 40 3.07 2.22 -35.53
C HIS A 40 3.93 3.05 -34.57
N VAL A 41 3.66 4.36 -34.45
CA VAL A 41 4.36 5.23 -33.49
C VAL A 41 4.03 4.80 -32.05
N GLU A 42 2.76 4.51 -31.76
CA GLU A 42 2.33 4.04 -30.45
C GLU A 42 2.95 2.68 -30.13
N GLU A 43 2.88 1.74 -31.08
CA GLU A 43 3.44 0.39 -30.94
C GLU A 43 4.96 0.43 -30.68
N TYR A 44 5.68 1.21 -31.48
CA TYR A 44 7.13 1.35 -31.36
C TYR A 44 7.52 1.92 -29.99
N VAL A 45 6.90 3.03 -29.57
CA VAL A 45 7.25 3.67 -28.29
C VAL A 45 6.84 2.79 -27.11
N CYS A 46 5.64 2.19 -27.13
CA CYS A 46 5.20 1.30 -26.07
C CYS A 46 6.15 0.09 -25.92
N ALA A 47 6.55 -0.54 -27.03
CA ALA A 47 7.50 -1.64 -27.01
C ALA A 47 8.87 -1.22 -26.42
N LYS A 48 9.39 -0.04 -26.79
CA LYS A 48 10.66 0.49 -26.25
C LYS A 48 10.59 0.77 -24.74
N LEU A 49 9.42 1.12 -24.22
CA LEU A 49 9.20 1.41 -22.80
C LEU A 49 8.66 0.21 -22.00
N SER A 50 8.57 -0.98 -22.61
CA SER A 50 7.97 -2.18 -22.00
C SER A 50 6.51 -1.96 -21.53
N LEU A 51 5.75 -1.17 -22.29
CA LEU A 51 4.32 -0.92 -22.10
C LEU A 51 3.50 -1.58 -23.21
N LYS A 52 2.22 -1.79 -22.93
CA LYS A 52 1.25 -2.22 -23.94
C LYS A 52 0.54 -1.01 -24.55
N PRO A 53 0.31 -0.94 -25.88
CA PRO A 53 -0.56 0.09 -26.43
C PRO A 53 -1.99 -0.09 -25.91
N ALA A 54 -2.65 1.00 -25.53
CA ALA A 54 -4.05 0.96 -25.13
C ALA A 54 -4.93 0.62 -26.34
N LYS A 55 -5.65 -0.52 -26.28
CA LYS A 55 -6.48 -1.02 -27.40
C LYS A 55 -7.38 0.06 -28.01
N ILE A 56 -8.01 0.85 -27.15
CA ILE A 56 -8.80 2.04 -27.49
C ILE A 56 -8.50 3.07 -26.41
N SER A 57 -8.33 4.32 -26.82
CA SER A 57 -8.16 5.46 -25.92
C SER A 57 -8.92 6.66 -26.47
N ASN A 58 -9.16 7.64 -25.62
CA ASN A 58 -9.55 8.99 -26.05
C ASN A 58 -8.31 9.89 -25.97
N GLN A 59 -8.42 11.14 -25.51
CA GLN A 59 -7.25 11.97 -25.30
C GLN A 59 -6.39 11.51 -24.10
N ILE A 60 -6.78 10.47 -23.36
CA ILE A 60 -6.06 9.89 -22.23
C ILE A 60 -6.11 8.36 -22.16
N ILE A 61 -5.22 7.79 -21.33
CA ILE A 61 -5.45 6.48 -20.71
C ILE A 61 -6.63 6.59 -19.74
N GLN A 62 -7.51 5.59 -19.76
CA GLN A 62 -8.69 5.53 -18.92
C GLN A 62 -8.31 5.39 -17.43
N ARG A 63 -9.02 6.13 -16.56
CA ARG A 63 -8.66 6.28 -15.14
C ARG A 63 -9.11 5.12 -14.26
N ASP A 64 -9.97 4.23 -14.75
CA ASP A 64 -10.32 2.96 -14.10
C ASP A 64 -9.06 2.12 -13.77
N ARG A 65 -8.06 2.15 -14.66
CA ARG A 65 -6.75 1.51 -14.45
C ARG A 65 -6.03 2.05 -13.21
N HIS A 66 -6.03 3.38 -13.07
CA HIS A 66 -5.36 4.08 -11.97
C HIS A 66 -6.13 3.84 -10.65
N ALA A 67 -7.46 3.85 -10.70
CA ALA A 67 -8.33 3.55 -9.56
C ALA A 67 -8.13 2.11 -9.06
N TYR A 68 -8.06 1.12 -9.96
CA TYR A 68 -7.77 -0.26 -9.59
C TYR A 68 -6.39 -0.39 -8.93
N TYR A 69 -5.38 0.22 -9.54
CA TYR A 69 -4.01 0.23 -9.03
C TYR A 69 -3.91 0.81 -7.61
N LEU A 70 -4.44 2.02 -7.38
CA LEU A 70 -4.44 2.67 -6.06
C LEU A 70 -5.30 1.92 -5.04
N SER A 71 -6.37 1.27 -5.48
CA SER A 71 -7.19 0.41 -4.62
C SER A 71 -6.42 -0.83 -4.15
N VAL A 72 -5.61 -1.44 -5.01
CA VAL A 72 -4.72 -2.56 -4.62
C VAL A 72 -3.69 -2.10 -3.61
N LEU A 73 -3.08 -0.92 -3.78
CA LEU A 73 -2.19 -0.32 -2.78
C LEU A 73 -2.91 -0.13 -1.43
N ALA A 74 -4.13 0.40 -1.44
CA ALA A 74 -4.94 0.59 -0.24
C ALA A 74 -5.27 -0.73 0.49
N VAL A 75 -5.49 -1.82 -0.25
CA VAL A 75 -5.67 -3.17 0.34
C VAL A 75 -4.39 -3.65 1.00
N ILE A 76 -3.22 -3.47 0.36
CA ILE A 76 -1.91 -3.84 0.94
C ILE A 76 -1.68 -3.06 2.23
N ALA A 77 -1.86 -1.73 2.21
CA ALA A 77 -1.75 -0.88 3.39
C ALA A 77 -2.65 -1.36 4.53
N SER A 78 -3.90 -1.71 4.22
CA SER A 78 -4.88 -2.18 5.21
C SER A 78 -4.49 -3.53 5.83
N SER A 79 -3.90 -4.44 5.05
CA SER A 79 -3.30 -5.67 5.60
C SER A 79 -2.16 -5.34 6.58
N LEU A 80 -1.28 -4.39 6.24
CA LEU A 80 -0.21 -3.96 7.14
C LEU A 80 -0.75 -3.31 8.42
N GLU A 81 -1.79 -2.47 8.33
CA GLU A 81 -2.46 -1.91 9.51
C GLU A 81 -3.08 -2.99 10.39
N LYS A 82 -3.69 -4.03 9.80
CA LYS A 82 -4.21 -5.17 10.55
C LYS A 82 -3.12 -5.86 11.36
N PHE A 83 -1.99 -6.16 10.73
CA PHE A 83 -0.87 -6.82 11.41
C PHE A 83 -0.25 -5.92 12.48
N ALA A 84 -0.07 -4.64 12.18
CA ALA A 84 0.41 -3.64 13.13
C ALA A 84 -0.52 -3.49 14.33
N THR A 85 -1.84 -3.54 14.12
CA THR A 85 -2.85 -3.48 15.18
C THR A 85 -2.75 -4.70 16.10
N GLU A 86 -2.54 -5.89 15.55
CA GLU A 86 -2.34 -7.10 16.35
C GLU A 86 -1.08 -7.00 17.23
N ILE A 87 0.04 -6.53 16.67
CA ILE A 87 1.28 -6.35 17.42
C ILE A 87 1.10 -5.31 18.53
N ARG A 88 0.39 -4.20 18.25
CA ARG A 88 0.03 -3.19 19.27
C ARG A 88 -0.79 -3.81 20.40
N GLY A 89 -1.75 -4.68 20.06
CA GLY A 89 -2.54 -5.43 21.03
C GLY A 89 -1.68 -6.32 21.92
N MET A 90 -0.86 -7.17 21.29
CA MET A 90 0.01 -8.12 21.99
C MET A 90 1.12 -7.45 22.83
N GLN A 91 1.55 -6.23 22.47
CA GLN A 91 2.56 -5.46 23.23
C GLN A 91 1.98 -4.67 24.42
N ARG A 92 0.65 -4.63 24.60
CA ARG A 92 0.06 -4.01 25.79
C ARG A 92 0.61 -4.62 27.08
N THR A 93 0.79 -3.80 28.11
CA THR A 93 1.37 -4.19 29.40
C THR A 93 0.70 -5.41 30.04
N GLU A 94 -0.63 -5.55 29.91
CA GLU A 94 -1.35 -6.68 30.52
C GLU A 94 -1.14 -8.01 29.78
N ILE A 95 -0.79 -7.96 28.49
CA ILE A 95 -0.61 -9.10 27.59
C ILE A 95 0.89 -9.40 27.46
N TYR A 96 1.63 -8.50 26.82
CA TYR A 96 3.09 -8.47 26.67
C TYR A 96 3.69 -9.74 26.04
N GLU A 97 3.00 -10.29 25.04
CA GLU A 97 3.42 -11.52 24.33
C GLU A 97 4.46 -11.26 23.25
N VAL A 98 4.46 -10.05 22.70
CA VAL A 98 5.44 -9.59 21.72
C VAL A 98 5.88 -8.17 22.03
N GLU A 99 7.04 -7.77 21.52
CA GLU A 99 7.53 -6.41 21.64
C GLU A 99 8.36 -6.00 20.41
N GLU A 100 8.11 -4.79 19.88
CA GLU A 100 9.03 -4.14 18.94
C GLU A 100 10.42 -4.00 19.55
N LYS A 101 11.45 -4.40 18.80
CA LYS A 101 12.84 -4.29 19.27
C LYS A 101 13.17 -2.87 19.70
N PHE A 102 13.63 -2.75 20.94
CA PHE A 102 14.05 -1.51 21.54
C PHE A 102 15.58 -1.41 21.48
N ALA A 103 16.11 -0.49 20.67
CA ALA A 103 17.55 -0.36 20.46
C ALA A 103 18.26 0.24 21.68
N LYS A 104 19.54 -0.10 21.86
CA LYS A 104 20.38 0.50 22.91
C LYS A 104 20.46 2.02 22.68
N GLY A 105 20.05 2.81 23.67
CA GLY A 105 20.01 4.28 23.60
C GLY A 105 18.69 4.87 23.05
N GLN A 106 17.75 4.04 22.59
CA GLN A 106 16.40 4.50 22.25
C GLN A 106 15.69 4.99 23.52
N LYS A 107 15.02 6.14 23.44
CA LYS A 107 14.15 6.65 24.51
C LYS A 107 12.70 6.40 24.11
N GLY A 108 11.96 5.66 24.93
CA GLY A 108 10.54 5.38 24.65
C GLY A 108 9.59 6.47 25.17
N SER A 109 10.07 7.34 26.06
CA SER A 109 9.41 8.57 26.50
C SER A 109 10.45 9.55 27.05
N SER A 110 10.15 10.85 27.01
CA SER A 110 10.98 11.89 27.62
C SER A 110 11.06 11.78 29.14
N ALA A 111 10.01 11.29 29.80
CA ALA A 111 9.88 11.29 31.26
C ALA A 111 9.83 9.88 31.90
N MET A 112 9.57 8.83 31.11
CA MET A 112 9.37 7.47 31.63
C MET A 112 10.37 6.48 31.02
N PRO A 113 11.49 6.18 31.70
CA PRO A 113 12.55 5.30 31.19
C PRO A 113 12.10 3.85 30.90
N HIS A 114 11.04 3.39 31.58
CA HIS A 114 10.49 2.05 31.40
C HIS A 114 9.52 1.93 30.21
N LYS A 115 9.11 3.05 29.60
CA LYS A 115 8.06 3.05 28.57
C LYS A 115 8.59 2.45 27.28
N ARG A 116 7.94 1.39 26.79
CA ARG A 116 8.27 0.72 25.52
C ARG A 116 7.01 0.64 24.65
N ASN A 117 6.95 1.48 23.62
CA ASN A 117 5.75 1.63 22.80
C ASN A 117 5.94 1.01 21.41
N PRO A 118 4.88 0.44 20.81
CA PRO A 118 4.89 -0.09 19.45
C PRO A 118 4.79 1.05 18.40
N ILE A 119 5.74 1.99 18.42
CA ILE A 119 5.68 3.22 17.62
C ILE A 119 5.77 2.97 16.12
N ALA A 120 6.44 1.89 15.69
CA ALA A 120 6.52 1.55 14.29
C ALA A 120 5.18 1.02 13.77
N CYS A 121 4.49 0.20 14.56
CA CYS A 121 3.13 -0.23 14.26
C CYS A 121 2.15 0.95 14.26
N GLU A 122 2.23 1.85 15.25
CA GLU A 122 1.39 3.05 15.29
C GLU A 122 1.57 3.95 14.07
N ASN A 123 2.83 4.12 13.63
CA ASN A 123 3.15 4.85 12.41
C ASN A 123 2.53 4.17 11.16
N ILE A 124 2.65 2.85 11.04
CA ILE A 124 2.04 2.08 9.93
C ILE A 124 0.52 2.25 9.91
N CYS A 125 -0.15 2.19 11.07
CA CYS A 125 -1.60 2.44 11.15
C CYS A 125 -1.96 3.85 10.63
N GLY A 126 -1.17 4.87 10.99
CA GLY A 126 -1.36 6.24 10.50
C GLY A 126 -1.21 6.36 8.99
N LEU A 127 -0.12 5.84 8.44
CA LEU A 127 0.15 5.89 6.99
C LEU A 127 -0.87 5.10 6.17
N SER A 128 -1.36 3.97 6.71
CA SER A 128 -2.39 3.18 6.04
C SER A 128 -3.70 3.95 5.83
N ARG A 129 -4.04 4.88 6.73
CA ARG A 129 -5.23 5.73 6.58
C ARG A 129 -5.07 6.69 5.39
N VAL A 130 -3.88 7.26 5.20
CA VAL A 130 -3.56 8.15 4.09
C VAL A 130 -3.65 7.41 2.76
N VAL A 131 -3.02 6.23 2.66
CA VAL A 131 -3.07 5.43 1.42
C VAL A 131 -4.51 5.04 1.05
N ARG A 132 -5.36 4.69 2.03
CA ARG A 132 -6.79 4.46 1.77
C ARG A 132 -7.52 5.71 1.29
N ALA A 133 -7.28 6.87 1.90
CA ALA A 133 -7.92 8.12 1.47
C ALA A 133 -7.57 8.45 0.02
N ASN A 134 -6.31 8.26 -0.38
CA ASN A 134 -5.85 8.45 -1.76
C ASN A 134 -6.58 7.56 -2.77
N SER A 135 -6.99 6.35 -2.38
CA SER A 135 -7.77 5.46 -3.27
C SER A 135 -9.18 5.98 -3.56
N VAL A 136 -9.78 6.74 -2.64
CA VAL A 136 -11.08 7.40 -2.88
C VAL A 136 -10.93 8.47 -3.96
N THR A 137 -9.91 9.33 -3.85
CA THR A 137 -9.60 10.31 -4.89
C THR A 137 -9.35 9.65 -6.25
N ALA A 138 -8.69 8.49 -6.27
CA ALA A 138 -8.47 7.73 -7.50
C ALA A 138 -9.76 7.25 -8.16
N LEU A 139 -10.73 6.81 -7.36
CA LEU A 139 -12.06 6.39 -7.84
C LEU A 139 -12.85 7.59 -8.39
N GLU A 140 -12.76 8.74 -7.74
CA GLU A 140 -13.41 9.98 -8.19
C GLU A 140 -12.82 10.49 -9.52
N ASN A 141 -11.54 10.22 -9.81
CA ASN A 141 -10.88 10.56 -11.07
C ASN A 141 -11.39 9.77 -12.29
N VAL A 142 -12.25 8.76 -12.13
CA VAL A 142 -12.73 7.90 -13.23
C VAL A 142 -13.74 8.63 -14.13
N ASN A 143 -14.63 9.44 -13.54
CA ASN A 143 -15.75 10.06 -14.25
C ASN A 143 -15.34 11.36 -14.96
N LEU A 144 -14.51 11.23 -15.99
CA LEU A 144 -14.04 12.36 -16.80
C LEU A 144 -15.00 12.66 -17.97
N TRP A 145 -15.03 13.91 -18.40
CA TRP A 145 -15.98 14.38 -19.40
C TRP A 145 -15.48 14.10 -20.83
N GLN A 146 -16.32 13.42 -21.62
CA GLN A 146 -16.11 13.18 -23.05
C GLN A 146 -14.71 12.61 -23.36
N GLU A 147 -13.95 13.23 -24.28
CA GLU A 147 -12.62 12.78 -24.67
C GLU A 147 -11.54 13.07 -23.63
N ARG A 148 -11.76 14.06 -22.75
CA ARG A 148 -11.14 14.27 -21.45
C ARG A 148 -11.53 15.64 -20.86
N ASP A 149 -11.50 15.71 -19.53
CA ASP A 149 -11.06 16.90 -18.80
C ASP A 149 -9.72 16.62 -18.10
N ILE A 150 -9.15 17.62 -17.43
CA ILE A 150 -7.81 17.54 -16.83
C ILE A 150 -7.83 17.46 -15.29
N SER A 151 -9.01 17.35 -14.66
CA SER A 151 -9.16 17.36 -13.20
C SER A 151 -8.33 16.28 -12.51
N HIS A 152 -8.23 15.08 -13.11
CA HIS A 152 -7.39 14.00 -12.61
C HIS A 152 -5.91 14.39 -12.44
N SER A 153 -5.39 15.31 -13.25
CA SER A 153 -3.95 15.61 -13.32
C SER A 153 -3.44 16.27 -12.04
N SER A 154 -4.19 17.21 -11.45
CA SER A 154 -3.80 17.86 -10.21
C SER A 154 -3.84 16.90 -9.02
N ALA A 155 -4.85 16.03 -8.97
CA ALA A 155 -4.97 14.99 -7.95
C ALA A 155 -3.86 13.93 -8.07
N GLU A 156 -3.60 13.43 -9.28
CA GLU A 156 -2.59 12.41 -9.58
C GLU A 156 -1.17 12.87 -9.24
N ARG A 157 -0.88 14.17 -9.31
CA ARG A 157 0.41 14.75 -8.87
C ARG A 157 0.69 14.56 -7.37
N ILE A 158 -0.35 14.34 -6.57
CA ILE A 158 -0.24 14.10 -5.13
C ILE A 158 -0.39 12.60 -4.86
N ILE A 159 -1.51 12.02 -5.27
CA ILE A 159 -1.89 10.68 -4.81
C ILE A 159 -1.01 9.57 -5.39
N LEU A 160 -0.45 9.72 -6.60
CA LEU A 160 0.44 8.72 -7.19
C LEU A 160 1.80 8.64 -6.49
N PRO A 161 2.58 9.74 -6.37
CA PRO A 161 3.85 9.67 -5.66
C PRO A 161 3.66 9.32 -4.19
N ASP A 162 2.71 9.96 -3.49
CA ASP A 162 2.50 9.72 -2.06
C ASP A 162 2.16 8.26 -1.79
N SER A 163 1.20 7.68 -2.52
CA SER A 163 0.80 6.29 -2.27
C SER A 163 1.92 5.29 -2.53
N ASN A 164 2.72 5.51 -3.59
CA ASN A 164 3.85 4.65 -3.91
C ASN A 164 4.96 4.73 -2.85
N ILE A 165 5.37 5.95 -2.49
CA ILE A 165 6.41 6.19 -1.49
C ILE A 165 5.98 5.63 -0.14
N LEU A 166 4.73 5.85 0.26
CA LEU A 166 4.21 5.36 1.53
C LEU A 166 4.16 3.82 1.56
N ILE A 167 3.70 3.16 0.49
CA ILE A 167 3.67 1.70 0.46
C ILE A 167 5.07 1.10 0.53
N ASP A 168 6.03 1.62 -0.23
CA ASP A 168 7.42 1.17 -0.17
C ASP A 168 7.98 1.31 1.25
N TYR A 169 7.83 2.50 1.83
CA TYR A 169 8.25 2.78 3.20
C TYR A 169 7.60 1.84 4.22
N MET A 170 6.28 1.65 4.15
CA MET A 170 5.53 0.80 5.07
C MET A 170 5.99 -0.67 4.96
N LEU A 171 6.20 -1.19 3.75
CA LEU A 171 6.68 -2.55 3.53
C LEU A 171 8.09 -2.74 4.09
N GLN A 172 9.02 -1.83 3.82
CA GLN A 172 10.38 -1.89 4.34
C GLN A 172 10.41 -1.81 5.87
N ARG A 173 9.67 -0.85 6.44
CA ARG A 173 9.57 -0.66 7.89
C ARG A 173 8.96 -1.89 8.56
N PHE A 174 7.87 -2.44 8.02
CA PHE A 174 7.21 -3.61 8.57
C PHE A 174 8.07 -4.88 8.44
N ARG A 175 8.77 -5.07 7.31
CA ARG A 175 9.75 -6.17 7.15
C ARG A 175 10.82 -6.12 8.25
N ASN A 176 11.40 -4.94 8.48
CA ASN A 176 12.42 -4.77 9.51
C ASN A 176 11.86 -5.01 10.92
N LEU A 177 10.63 -4.59 11.18
CA LEU A 177 9.91 -4.84 12.43
C LEU A 177 9.74 -6.34 12.67
N ILE A 178 9.15 -7.07 11.72
CA ILE A 178 8.91 -8.52 11.85
C ILE A 178 10.22 -9.30 12.01
N SER A 179 11.27 -8.92 11.28
CA SER A 179 12.58 -9.58 11.36
C SER A 179 13.27 -9.41 12.72
N ASN A 180 12.83 -8.42 13.51
CA ASN A 180 13.41 -8.08 14.80
C ASN A 180 12.40 -8.20 15.95
N LEU A 181 11.20 -8.72 15.72
CA LEU A 181 10.14 -8.76 16.73
C LEU A 181 10.56 -9.68 17.88
N ASN A 182 10.56 -9.17 19.11
CA ASN A 182 10.75 -9.99 20.29
C ASN A 182 9.46 -10.77 20.56
N VAL A 183 9.57 -12.07 20.78
CA VAL A 183 8.44 -12.95 21.11
C VAL A 183 8.72 -13.58 22.47
N TYR A 184 7.72 -13.64 23.34
CA TYR A 184 7.85 -14.15 24.71
C TYR A 184 6.95 -15.39 24.92
N PRO A 185 7.40 -16.60 24.53
CA PRO A 185 6.60 -17.82 24.65
C PRO A 185 6.16 -18.13 26.08
N GLU A 186 7.00 -17.87 27.07
CA GLU A 186 6.64 -18.06 28.49
C GLU A 186 5.48 -17.14 28.89
N ARG A 187 5.47 -15.90 28.41
CA ARG A 187 4.37 -14.97 28.69
C ARG A 187 3.07 -15.38 28.01
N MET A 188 3.14 -15.91 26.79
CA MET A 188 1.99 -16.50 26.10
C MET A 188 1.41 -17.67 26.91
N LYS A 189 2.27 -18.55 27.44
CA LYS A 189 1.86 -19.68 28.27
C LYS A 189 1.25 -19.23 29.61
N GLU A 190 1.82 -18.21 30.25
CA GLU A 190 1.22 -17.60 31.45
C GLU A 190 -0.17 -17.03 31.15
N ASN A 191 -0.32 -16.29 30.05
CA ASN A 191 -1.60 -15.70 29.63
C ASN A 191 -2.66 -16.77 29.37
N LEU A 192 -2.29 -17.87 28.72
CA LEU A 192 -3.17 -19.02 28.50
C LEU A 192 -3.74 -19.58 29.81
N ASN A 193 -2.97 -19.53 30.90
CA ASN A 193 -3.40 -20.06 32.20
C ASN A 193 -4.15 -19.03 33.07
N LYS A 194 -4.29 -17.76 32.64
CA LYS A 194 -4.96 -16.71 33.44
C LYS A 194 -6.43 -17.01 33.71
N THR A 195 -7.11 -17.69 32.80
CA THR A 195 -8.51 -18.09 32.95
C THR A 195 -8.69 -19.37 33.76
N LYS A 196 -7.59 -19.96 34.26
CA LYS A 196 -7.58 -21.17 35.11
C LYS A 196 -8.29 -22.37 34.49
N GLY A 197 -8.22 -22.51 33.17
CA GLY A 197 -8.81 -23.63 32.42
C GLY A 197 -10.27 -23.43 32.00
N LEU A 198 -10.82 -22.22 32.17
CA LEU A 198 -11.99 -21.75 31.42
C LEU A 198 -11.59 -21.37 30.00
#